data_AF-A0A3D2RZF8-F1
#
_entry.id   AF-A0A3D2RZF8-F1
#
_cell.length_a   1.000
_cell.length_b   1.000
_cell.length_c   1.000
_cell.angle_alpha   90.00
_cell.angle_beta   90.00
_cell.angle_gamma   90.00
#
_symmetry.space_group_name_H-M   'P 1'
#
loop_
_entity.id
_entity.type
_entity.pdbx_description
1 polymer ?
#
loop_
_entity_poly.entity_id
_entity_poly.type
_entity_poly.pdbx_seq_one_letter_code
_entity_poly.pdbx_strand_id
1 'polypeptide(L)'
;GSLSAMTVEGELIWKADESVEHIVFSKSHGRNGRLIYGIVKTEGTGWGDLIVLQGTDGKVTSRTKCPEFHPSLNMPDLSPTSCNFSQNRGTDIVLREWRGDKGGGGVNLWAYDKDLNPLWDYEMKNTAWYGHGHALQFFDVDKDGKDELLAGGTLFDAEGNVIWVHDRDQEVLNTYGGQHYDAVALGAFSNDKAIDPVAFLITGSAGVYVVDALTGRTRVNHRMGHAQGYTRVKVRADFPGEQILVVTRWGNMGILSLFSGYGDRLWTIQPDYLGQGSTGVYWGNMETQLIWMNTSGPVQSFYDGCGRRIKQLTELQHIWGDQMPMHVSARVIRLGDNPMDHLALSFEGRMYIFAPQL
;
A
#
# COMPACT_ATOMS: atom_id res chain seq x y z
N GLY A 1 3.34 1.55 22.27
CA GLY A 1 3.92 0.28 22.74
C GLY A 1 5.34 0.19 22.24
N SER A 2 6.25 -0.44 22.98
CA SER A 2 7.65 -0.57 22.56
C SER A 2 7.79 -1.55 21.39
N LEU A 3 8.44 -1.13 20.31
CA LEU A 3 8.79 -2.00 19.17
C LEU A 3 9.66 -3.17 19.65
N SER A 4 9.38 -4.39 19.19
CA SER A 4 10.19 -5.57 19.52
C SER A 4 10.19 -6.56 18.37
N ALA A 5 11.25 -7.35 18.29
CA ALA A 5 11.35 -8.51 17.40
C ALA A 5 11.34 -9.78 18.23
N MET A 6 10.61 -10.79 17.74
CA MET A 6 10.47 -12.08 18.39
C MET A 6 10.65 -13.22 17.39
N THR A 7 11.03 -14.40 17.86
CA THR A 7 10.98 -15.64 17.08
C THR A 7 9.53 -16.06 16.82
N VAL A 8 9.34 -17.07 15.97
CA VAL A 8 8.00 -17.64 15.71
C VAL A 8 7.42 -18.29 16.97
N GLU A 9 8.30 -18.79 17.85
CA GLU A 9 7.96 -19.35 19.16
C GLU A 9 7.65 -18.27 20.22
N GLY A 10 7.83 -17.00 19.88
CA GLY A 10 7.56 -15.85 20.76
C GLY A 10 8.73 -15.47 21.66
N GLU A 11 9.94 -15.99 21.42
CA GLU A 11 11.12 -15.60 22.18
C GLU A 11 11.59 -14.20 21.77
N LEU A 12 11.85 -13.33 22.74
CA LEU A 12 12.31 -11.96 22.47
C LEU A 12 13.73 -11.97 21.91
N ILE A 13 13.92 -11.41 20.72
CA ILE A 13 15.23 -11.20 20.10
C ILE A 13 15.81 -9.87 20.59
N TRP A 14 15.03 -8.80 20.45
CA TRP A 14 15.37 -7.46 20.93
C TRP A 14 14.11 -6.62 21.14
N LYS A 15 14.27 -5.54 21.89
CA LYS A 15 13.23 -4.57 22.20
C LYS A 15 13.83 -3.17 22.10
N ALA A 16 13.16 -2.26 21.39
CA ALA A 16 13.60 -0.88 21.29
C ALA A 16 13.41 -0.17 22.64
N ASP A 17 14.39 0.67 23.01
CA ASP A 17 14.38 1.45 24.25
C ASP A 17 13.40 2.64 24.18
N GLU A 18 13.06 3.09 22.97
CA GLU A 18 12.19 4.25 22.72
C GLU A 18 10.84 3.83 22.10
N SER A 19 9.85 4.73 22.18
CA SER A 19 8.55 4.54 21.54
C SER A 19 8.63 4.85 20.05
N VAL A 20 8.91 3.81 19.25
CA VAL A 20 8.98 3.89 17.79
C VAL A 20 7.62 3.54 17.18
N GLU A 21 7.06 4.45 16.38
CA GLU A 21 5.81 4.28 15.63
C GLU A 21 6.07 4.40 14.11
N HIS A 22 5.07 4.10 13.27
CA HIS A 22 5.14 4.23 11.81
C HIS A 22 6.33 3.52 11.16
N ILE A 23 6.46 2.21 11.42
CA ILE A 23 7.62 1.44 10.98
C ILE A 23 7.51 1.01 9.51
N VAL A 24 8.64 1.06 8.80
CA VAL A 24 8.78 0.52 7.43
C VAL A 24 10.05 -0.29 7.34
N PHE A 25 9.98 -1.43 6.65
CA PHE A 25 11.15 -2.28 6.41
C PHE A 25 11.76 -1.97 5.05
N SER A 26 13.09 -1.99 4.95
CA SER A 26 13.76 -1.89 3.66
C SER A 26 13.41 -3.06 2.72
N LYS A 27 13.33 -2.79 1.41
CA LYS A 27 13.17 -3.78 0.34
C LYS A 27 14.31 -4.80 0.37
N SER A 28 15.54 -4.33 0.50
CA SER A 28 16.72 -5.19 0.62
C SER A 28 17.09 -5.49 2.07
N HIS A 29 17.89 -6.54 2.24
CA HIS A 29 18.49 -6.89 3.51
C HIS A 29 20.00 -7.06 3.34
N GLY A 30 20.75 -6.74 4.39
CA GLY A 30 22.18 -6.99 4.49
C GLY A 30 22.49 -8.11 5.48
N ARG A 31 23.77 -8.22 5.86
CA ARG A 31 24.23 -9.16 6.89
C ARG A 31 23.59 -8.93 8.27
N ASN A 32 23.12 -7.70 8.54
CA ASN A 32 22.48 -7.31 9.80
C ASN A 32 20.94 -7.24 9.66
N GLY A 33 20.39 -8.03 8.72
CA GLY A 33 18.96 -8.05 8.41
C GLY A 33 18.50 -6.85 7.57
N ARG A 34 17.18 -6.62 7.56
CA ARG A 34 16.56 -5.43 6.96
C ARG A 34 16.79 -4.21 7.84
N LEU A 35 16.84 -3.03 7.22
CA LEU A 35 16.71 -1.77 7.95
C LEU A 35 15.25 -1.58 8.33
N ILE A 36 15.03 -1.03 9.53
CA ILE A 36 13.72 -0.67 10.05
C ILE A 36 13.72 0.83 10.24
N TYR A 37 13.01 1.55 9.38
CA TYR A 37 12.75 2.98 9.55
C TYR A 37 11.60 3.15 10.53
N GLY A 38 11.66 4.16 11.38
CA GLY A 38 10.57 4.46 12.29
C GLY A 38 10.67 5.87 12.86
N ILE A 39 9.56 6.35 13.39
CA ILE A 39 9.43 7.70 13.92
C ILE A 39 9.33 7.62 15.44
N VAL A 40 10.23 8.29 16.14
CA VAL A 40 10.22 8.38 17.60
C VAL A 40 9.15 9.37 18.03
N LYS A 41 8.24 8.89 18.86
CA LYS A 41 7.22 9.71 19.48
C LYS A 41 7.76 10.33 20.77
N THR A 42 7.82 11.65 20.80
CA THR A 42 8.29 12.40 21.97
C THR A 42 7.10 12.93 22.75
N GLU A 43 7.10 12.76 24.07
CA GLU A 43 6.07 13.32 24.94
C GLU A 43 6.07 14.86 24.84
N GLY A 44 4.88 15.45 24.69
CA GLY A 44 4.67 16.90 24.68
C GLY A 44 4.82 17.61 23.32
N THR A 45 5.71 17.17 22.42
CA THR A 45 5.94 17.82 21.11
C THR A 45 5.30 17.08 19.92
N GLY A 46 4.79 15.87 20.13
CA GLY A 46 4.09 15.08 19.11
C GLY A 46 4.99 14.08 18.41
N TRP A 47 6.07 14.54 17.76
CA TRP A 47 6.99 13.72 16.93
C TRP A 47 8.39 14.33 16.96
N GLY A 48 9.43 13.51 17.19
CA GLY A 48 10.79 14.02 17.45
C GLY A 48 11.79 13.70 16.35
N ASP A 49 12.14 12.42 16.24
CA ASP A 49 13.23 11.96 15.40
C ASP A 49 12.75 10.88 14.42
N LEU A 50 13.32 10.90 13.21
CA LEU A 50 13.35 9.75 12.32
C LEU A 50 14.58 8.91 12.66
N ILE A 51 14.41 7.60 12.79
CA ILE A 51 15.49 6.67 13.12
C ILE A 51 15.53 5.48 12.17
N VAL A 52 16.71 4.85 12.09
CA VAL A 52 16.90 3.56 11.43
C VAL A 52 17.46 2.56 12.43
N LEU A 53 16.79 1.43 12.59
CA LEU A 53 17.25 0.29 13.40
C LEU A 53 17.73 -0.86 12.51
N GLN A 54 18.71 -1.62 13.00
CA GLN A 54 19.09 -2.90 12.41
C GLN A 54 18.11 -4.01 12.80
N GLY A 55 17.66 -4.79 11.82
CA GLY A 55 16.69 -5.85 12.06
C GLY A 55 17.19 -6.99 12.96
N THR A 56 18.50 -7.25 13.01
CA THR A 56 19.06 -8.36 13.79
C THR A 56 19.13 -8.11 15.30
N ASP A 57 19.38 -6.87 15.72
CA ASP A 57 19.66 -6.54 17.13
C ASP A 57 18.95 -5.28 17.64
N GLY A 58 18.17 -4.61 16.78
CA GLY A 58 17.44 -3.40 17.14
C GLY A 58 18.33 -2.18 17.35
N LYS A 59 19.63 -2.24 17.01
CA LYS A 59 20.54 -1.10 17.22
C LYS A 59 20.17 0.05 16.28
N VAL A 60 20.01 1.25 16.83
CA VAL A 60 19.88 2.49 16.05
C VAL A 60 21.20 2.79 15.34
N THR A 61 21.18 2.83 14.01
CA THR A 61 22.35 3.16 13.19
C THR A 61 22.38 4.60 12.75
N SER A 62 21.19 5.19 12.59
CA SER A 62 21.02 6.55 12.08
C SER A 62 19.85 7.22 12.78
N ARG A 63 19.97 8.53 12.98
CA ARG A 63 18.97 9.38 13.60
C ARG A 63 19.06 10.78 13.00
N THR A 64 17.92 11.36 12.68
CA THR A 64 17.80 12.78 12.33
C THR A 64 16.51 13.33 12.92
N LYS A 65 16.44 14.65 13.11
CA LYS A 65 15.20 15.30 13.53
C LYS A 65 14.20 15.25 12.40
N CYS A 66 12.93 15.04 12.72
CA CYS A 66 11.87 15.29 11.75
C CYS A 66 11.88 16.77 11.30
N PRO A 67 11.48 17.07 10.06
CA PRO A 67 11.30 18.43 9.58
C PRO A 67 10.19 19.13 10.35
N GLU A 68 10.11 20.46 10.20
CA GLU A 68 8.96 21.21 10.72
C GLU A 68 7.70 20.84 9.92
N PHE A 69 6.70 20.30 10.60
CA PHE A 69 5.44 19.91 9.98
C PHE A 69 4.41 21.03 10.02
N HIS A 70 3.45 20.97 9.10
CA HIS A 70 2.32 21.90 9.11
C HIS A 70 1.48 21.77 10.40
N PRO A 71 0.93 22.87 10.96
CA PRO A 71 0.13 22.83 12.20
C PRO A 71 -1.11 21.91 12.17
N SER A 72 -1.60 21.58 10.97
CA SER A 72 -2.74 20.67 10.76
C SER A 72 -2.34 19.20 10.62
N LEU A 73 -1.09 18.85 10.92
CA LEU A 73 -0.61 17.48 10.96
C LEU A 73 -1.39 16.68 12.00
N ASN A 74 -1.97 15.55 11.58
CA ASN A 74 -2.48 14.55 12.50
C ASN A 74 -1.36 13.61 12.95
N MET A 75 -0.55 13.13 11.99
CA MET A 75 0.64 12.31 12.21
C MET A 75 1.58 12.40 11.00
N PRO A 76 2.90 12.23 11.17
CA PRO A 76 3.79 11.91 10.07
C PRO A 76 3.62 10.44 9.68
N ASP A 77 4.01 10.11 8.47
CA ASP A 77 4.03 8.73 8.00
C ASP A 77 5.20 8.51 7.06
N LEU A 78 5.59 7.26 6.87
CA LEU A 78 6.62 6.88 5.90
C LEU A 78 5.96 6.33 4.64
N SER A 79 6.68 6.37 3.52
CA SER A 79 6.26 5.68 2.30
C SER A 79 6.06 4.18 2.58
N PRO A 80 5.10 3.48 1.93
CA PRO A 80 4.76 2.10 2.26
C PRO A 80 5.89 1.07 2.20
N THR A 81 6.97 1.43 1.50
CA THR A 81 8.20 0.66 1.35
C THR A 81 9.38 1.63 1.17
N SER A 82 10.61 1.15 1.25
CA SER A 82 11.79 1.88 0.78
C SER A 82 11.95 1.79 -0.75
N CYS A 83 12.84 2.61 -1.31
CA CYS A 83 13.10 2.75 -2.75
C CYS A 83 14.61 2.84 -3.07
N ASN A 84 14.94 2.85 -4.36
CA ASN A 84 16.30 2.94 -4.87
C ASN A 84 16.54 4.27 -5.63
N PHE A 85 16.69 5.38 -4.92
CA PHE A 85 17.09 6.66 -5.53
C PHE A 85 18.60 6.77 -5.71
N SER A 86 19.35 6.34 -4.68
CA SER A 86 20.79 6.55 -4.55
C SER A 86 21.64 5.33 -4.96
N GLN A 87 21.06 4.36 -5.69
CA GLN A 87 21.68 3.08 -6.07
C GLN A 87 22.04 2.17 -4.87
N ASN A 88 21.49 2.42 -3.68
CA ASN A 88 21.73 1.64 -2.47
C ASN A 88 20.83 0.39 -2.33
N ARG A 89 20.48 -0.26 -3.44
CA ARG A 89 19.69 -1.52 -3.43
C ARG A 89 18.33 -1.38 -2.73
N GLY A 90 17.66 -0.24 -2.84
CA GLY A 90 16.31 -0.12 -2.30
C GLY A 90 16.24 0.20 -0.80
N THR A 91 17.10 1.08 -0.29
CA THR A 91 17.17 1.48 1.14
C THR A 91 16.94 2.98 1.36
N ASP A 92 16.41 3.70 0.38
CA ASP A 92 16.03 5.10 0.56
C ASP A 92 14.57 5.15 1.03
N ILE A 93 14.17 6.19 1.76
CA ILE A 93 12.83 6.29 2.34
C ILE A 93 12.27 7.69 2.13
N VAL A 94 10.94 7.80 2.02
CA VAL A 94 10.25 9.09 1.95
C VAL A 94 9.39 9.27 3.20
N LEU A 95 9.62 10.38 3.90
CA LEU A 95 8.75 10.88 4.96
C LEU A 95 7.67 11.77 4.33
N ARG A 96 6.46 11.67 4.85
CA ARG A 96 5.30 12.43 4.38
C ARG A 96 4.41 12.88 5.52
N GLU A 97 3.56 13.85 5.23
CA GLU A 97 2.52 14.29 6.17
C GLU A 97 1.22 13.49 6.05
N TRP A 98 0.49 13.37 7.16
CA TRP A 98 -0.93 13.01 7.20
C TRP A 98 -1.71 14.13 7.89
N ARG A 99 -2.49 14.89 7.12
CA ARG A 99 -3.08 16.17 7.51
C ARG A 99 -4.60 16.12 7.53
N GLY A 100 -5.19 16.64 8.59
CA GLY A 100 -6.65 16.73 8.75
C GLY A 100 -7.30 17.65 7.72
N ASP A 101 -6.67 18.79 7.43
CA ASP A 101 -7.15 19.78 6.45
C ASP A 101 -7.02 19.31 4.99
N LYS A 102 -6.38 18.16 4.78
CA LYS A 102 -6.19 17.50 3.48
C LYS A 102 -6.88 16.13 3.44
N GLY A 103 -7.92 15.91 4.24
CA GLY A 103 -8.70 14.66 4.19
C GLY A 103 -7.90 13.40 4.53
N GLY A 104 -6.84 13.53 5.34
CA GLY A 104 -5.89 12.45 5.62
C GLY A 104 -4.74 12.32 4.61
N GLY A 105 -4.62 13.28 3.69
CA GLY A 105 -3.52 13.42 2.76
C GLY A 105 -2.39 14.33 3.23
N GLY A 106 -1.60 14.86 2.32
CA GLY A 106 -0.59 15.87 2.61
C GLY A 106 0.01 16.46 1.34
N VAL A 107 0.92 17.41 1.48
CA VAL A 107 1.58 18.06 0.33
C VAL A 107 3.11 18.08 0.44
N ASN A 108 3.68 17.75 1.60
CA ASN A 108 5.11 17.80 1.83
C ASN A 108 5.73 16.39 1.87
N LEU A 109 6.80 16.21 1.11
CA LEU A 109 7.59 14.99 1.02
C LEU A 109 9.06 15.31 1.34
N TRP A 110 9.72 14.40 2.06
CA TRP A 110 11.16 14.49 2.32
C TRP A 110 11.81 13.13 2.09
N ALA A 111 12.74 13.05 1.13
CA ALA A 111 13.47 11.85 0.81
C ALA A 111 14.80 11.80 1.57
N TYR A 112 15.13 10.61 2.06
CA TYR A 112 16.35 10.34 2.79
C TYR A 112 17.02 9.07 2.28
N ASP A 113 18.35 9.04 2.34
CA ASP A 113 19.10 7.81 2.14
C ASP A 113 19.02 6.88 3.38
N LYS A 114 19.67 5.72 3.30
CA LYS A 114 19.71 4.74 4.39
C LYS A 114 20.31 5.26 5.70
N ASP A 115 21.14 6.31 5.63
CA ASP A 115 21.82 6.89 6.79
C ASP A 115 21.07 8.13 7.32
N LEU A 116 19.89 8.42 6.75
CA LEU A 116 19.06 9.59 7.01
C LEU A 116 19.71 10.93 6.59
N ASN A 117 20.61 10.89 5.60
CA ASN A 117 21.02 12.12 4.92
C ASN A 117 19.88 12.57 4.00
N PRO A 118 19.53 13.87 3.99
CA PRO A 118 18.50 14.39 3.09
C PRO A 118 18.96 14.26 1.64
N LEU A 119 18.07 13.75 0.78
CA LEU A 119 18.26 13.70 -0.67
C LEU A 119 17.58 14.89 -1.35
N TRP A 120 16.29 15.08 -1.06
CA TRP A 120 15.48 16.18 -1.55
C TRP A 120 14.20 16.33 -0.72
N ASP A 121 13.54 17.48 -0.85
CA ASP A 121 12.21 17.75 -0.32
C ASP A 121 11.33 18.41 -1.37
N TYR A 122 10.01 18.24 -1.24
CA TYR A 122 9.06 18.79 -2.20
C TYR A 122 7.73 19.14 -1.54
N GLU A 123 7.20 20.32 -1.88
CA GLU A 123 5.86 20.79 -1.53
C GLU A 123 4.97 20.85 -2.79
N MET A 124 3.89 20.06 -2.82
CA MET A 124 2.89 20.13 -3.87
C MET A 124 2.09 21.42 -3.81
N LYS A 125 2.09 22.20 -4.90
CA LYS A 125 1.42 23.49 -5.01
C LYS A 125 0.38 23.48 -6.12
N ASN A 126 -0.83 23.90 -5.79
CA ASN A 126 -1.95 24.07 -6.73
C ASN A 126 -2.36 22.79 -7.49
N THR A 127 -2.05 21.61 -6.96
CA THR A 127 -2.49 20.32 -7.49
C THR A 127 -3.42 19.62 -6.51
N ALA A 128 -4.18 18.62 -6.99
CA ALA A 128 -4.74 17.62 -6.10
C ALA A 128 -3.60 16.93 -5.32
N TRP A 129 -3.82 16.68 -4.03
CA TRP A 129 -2.77 16.24 -3.13
C TRP A 129 -2.72 14.71 -2.98
N TYR A 130 -1.61 14.14 -2.51
CA TYR A 130 -1.57 12.73 -2.18
C TYR A 130 -2.44 12.46 -0.94
N GLY A 131 -3.20 11.37 -0.96
CA GLY A 131 -4.10 10.96 0.10
C GLY A 131 -3.42 10.05 1.12
N HIS A 132 -3.99 8.87 1.33
CA HIS A 132 -3.57 7.91 2.37
C HIS A 132 -2.22 7.25 2.05
N GLY A 133 -1.71 6.36 2.91
CA GLY A 133 -0.38 5.74 2.76
C GLY A 133 -0.13 5.11 1.38
N HIS A 134 -1.15 4.45 0.80
CA HIS A 134 -1.08 3.85 -0.54
C HIS A 134 -1.07 4.84 -1.71
N ALA A 135 -1.11 6.15 -1.45
CA ALA A 135 -0.98 7.18 -2.46
C ALA A 135 0.47 7.39 -2.93
N LEU A 136 1.45 6.75 -2.28
CA LEU A 136 2.84 6.76 -2.69
C LEU A 136 3.24 5.36 -3.18
N GLN A 137 3.85 5.28 -4.35
CA GLN A 137 4.45 4.04 -4.84
C GLN A 137 5.71 4.31 -5.66
N PHE A 138 6.69 3.42 -5.49
CA PHE A 138 7.94 3.44 -6.24
C PHE A 138 7.96 2.39 -7.34
N PHE A 139 8.53 2.76 -8.49
CA PHE A 139 8.76 1.87 -9.62
C PHE A 139 9.82 2.49 -10.54
N ASP A 140 10.72 1.69 -11.09
CA ASP A 140 11.63 2.07 -12.18
C ASP A 140 10.83 2.16 -13.49
N VAL A 141 10.27 3.35 -13.75
CA VAL A 141 9.33 3.64 -14.84
C VAL A 141 10.08 3.72 -16.16
N ASP A 142 11.24 4.37 -16.18
CA ASP A 142 12.04 4.60 -17.38
C ASP A 142 13.14 3.56 -17.64
N LYS A 143 13.37 2.64 -16.69
CA LYS A 143 14.32 1.51 -16.76
C LYS A 143 15.78 1.94 -16.69
N ASP A 144 16.08 3.05 -16.02
CA ASP A 144 17.45 3.50 -15.76
C ASP A 144 18.12 2.78 -14.56
N GLY A 145 17.34 1.99 -13.80
CA GLY A 145 17.78 1.24 -12.64
C GLY A 145 17.60 1.96 -11.30
N LYS A 146 17.05 3.17 -11.28
CA LYS A 146 16.56 3.87 -10.10
C LYS A 146 15.04 3.79 -10.05
N ASP A 147 14.47 3.97 -8.85
CA ASP A 147 13.02 4.03 -8.70
C ASP A 147 12.55 5.48 -8.92
N GLU A 148 11.50 5.70 -9.70
CA GLU A 148 10.69 6.93 -9.63
C GLU A 148 9.70 6.84 -8.46
N LEU A 149 9.23 7.98 -7.96
CA LEU A 149 8.13 8.07 -7.00
C LEU A 149 6.87 8.62 -7.66
N LEU A 150 5.78 7.85 -7.67
CA LEU A 150 4.45 8.40 -7.89
C LEU A 150 3.82 8.74 -6.55
N ALA A 151 3.60 10.03 -6.28
CA ALA A 151 2.88 10.52 -5.11
C ALA A 151 1.58 11.18 -5.56
N GLY A 152 0.49 10.46 -5.41
CA GLY A 152 -0.82 10.83 -5.92
C GLY A 152 -0.80 11.03 -7.43
N GLY A 153 -0.94 12.27 -7.87
CA GLY A 153 -0.95 12.63 -9.29
C GLY A 153 0.38 13.12 -9.84
N THR A 154 1.47 13.08 -9.08
CA THR A 154 2.77 13.63 -9.51
C THR A 154 3.84 12.55 -9.51
N LEU A 155 4.54 12.39 -10.63
CA LEU A 155 5.69 11.50 -10.75
C LEU A 155 7.00 12.29 -10.61
N PHE A 156 7.88 11.79 -9.77
CA PHE A 156 9.20 12.35 -9.50
C PHE A 156 10.30 11.38 -9.93
N ASP A 157 11.40 11.92 -10.48
CA ASP A 157 12.64 11.16 -10.64
C ASP A 157 13.34 10.94 -9.29
N ALA A 158 14.45 10.18 -9.32
CA ALA A 158 15.23 9.86 -8.13
C ALA A 158 15.85 11.09 -7.45
N GLU A 159 16.09 12.16 -8.19
CA GLU A 159 16.63 13.44 -7.71
C GLU A 159 15.56 14.40 -7.18
N GLY A 160 14.27 14.02 -7.26
CA GLY A 160 13.14 14.81 -6.77
C GLY A 160 12.60 15.82 -7.78
N ASN A 161 13.03 15.78 -9.05
CA ASN A 161 12.45 16.60 -10.10
C ASN A 161 11.11 16.02 -10.55
N VAL A 162 10.15 16.88 -10.84
CA VAL A 162 8.86 16.48 -11.39
C VAL A 162 9.04 16.07 -12.85
N ILE A 163 8.71 14.82 -13.17
CA ILE A 163 8.64 14.31 -14.54
C ILE A 163 7.31 14.76 -15.18
N TRP A 164 6.20 14.53 -14.47
CA TRP A 164 4.88 14.99 -14.88
C TRP A 164 3.92 15.15 -13.70
N VAL A 165 2.88 15.96 -13.93
CA VAL A 165 1.68 16.03 -13.11
C VAL A 165 0.53 15.49 -13.96
N HIS A 166 -0.35 14.68 -13.36
CA HIS A 166 -1.50 14.07 -13.99
C HIS A 166 -2.27 15.11 -14.80
N ASP A 167 -2.49 14.84 -16.09
CA ASP A 167 -3.08 15.80 -17.03
C ASP A 167 -4.52 16.24 -16.69
N ARG A 168 -5.16 15.57 -15.71
CA ARG A 168 -6.47 15.90 -15.16
C ARG A 168 -6.45 16.21 -13.66
N ASP A 169 -5.31 16.61 -13.10
CA ASP A 169 -5.19 16.96 -11.67
C ASP A 169 -6.21 18.03 -11.24
N GLN A 170 -6.47 19.03 -12.09
CA GLN A 170 -7.44 20.08 -11.77
C GLN A 170 -8.88 19.55 -11.72
N GLU A 171 -9.20 18.54 -12.53
CA GLU A 171 -10.51 17.88 -12.47
C GLU A 171 -10.67 17.15 -11.13
N VAL A 172 -9.62 16.45 -10.70
CA VAL A 172 -9.54 15.76 -9.41
C VAL A 172 -9.69 16.78 -8.26
N LEU A 173 -8.91 17.86 -8.28
CA LEU A 173 -8.92 18.93 -7.27
C LEU A 173 -10.30 19.60 -7.14
N ASN A 174 -11.02 19.77 -8.24
CA ASN A 174 -12.34 20.42 -8.24
C ASN A 174 -13.52 19.46 -8.02
N THR A 175 -13.27 18.15 -7.93
CA THR A 175 -14.32 17.16 -7.68
C THR A 175 -14.59 17.04 -6.18
N TYR A 176 -15.85 17.26 -5.77
CA TYR A 176 -16.25 17.07 -4.38
C TYR A 176 -16.01 15.63 -3.91
N GLY A 177 -15.24 15.47 -2.84
CA GLY A 177 -14.81 14.16 -2.33
C GLY A 177 -13.76 13.45 -3.19
N GLY A 178 -13.18 14.12 -4.21
CA GLY A 178 -12.11 13.60 -5.05
C GLY A 178 -10.81 14.40 -5.00
N GLN A 179 -10.71 15.44 -4.16
CA GLN A 179 -9.63 16.45 -4.10
C GLN A 179 -8.19 15.90 -3.89
N HIS A 180 -8.07 14.59 -3.71
CA HIS A 180 -6.84 13.86 -3.46
C HIS A 180 -6.83 12.48 -4.10
N TYR A 181 -5.64 11.92 -4.18
CA TYR A 181 -5.40 10.55 -4.65
C TYR A 181 -5.33 9.62 -3.45
N ASP A 182 -6.37 8.84 -3.17
CA ASP A 182 -6.40 7.94 -2.03
C ASP A 182 -5.39 6.80 -2.12
N ALA A 183 -5.13 6.32 -3.34
CA ALA A 183 -4.13 5.31 -3.62
C ALA A 183 -3.61 5.42 -5.06
N VAL A 184 -2.45 4.81 -5.31
CA VAL A 184 -1.88 4.68 -6.65
C VAL A 184 -1.36 3.26 -6.86
N ALA A 185 -1.63 2.68 -8.02
CA ALA A 185 -1.02 1.42 -8.46
C ALA A 185 -0.16 1.68 -9.69
N LEU A 186 1.15 1.57 -9.57
CA LEU A 186 2.15 1.80 -10.64
C LEU A 186 2.90 0.50 -10.95
N GLY A 187 3.00 0.15 -12.23
CA GLY A 187 3.85 -0.95 -12.67
C GLY A 187 3.50 -1.57 -14.02
N ALA A 188 4.19 -2.66 -14.34
CA ALA A 188 3.98 -3.44 -15.55
C ALA A 188 2.87 -4.49 -15.36
N PHE A 189 1.62 -4.03 -15.32
CA PHE A 189 0.49 -4.89 -15.00
C PHE A 189 -0.03 -5.68 -16.19
N SER A 190 0.13 -5.17 -17.42
CA SER A 190 -0.39 -5.85 -18.61
C SER A 190 0.50 -6.99 -19.09
N ASN A 191 1.79 -6.97 -18.72
CA ASN A 191 2.86 -7.80 -19.31
C ASN A 191 2.96 -7.58 -20.83
N ASP A 192 2.74 -6.34 -21.25
CA ASP A 192 2.79 -5.89 -22.64
C ASP A 192 3.70 -4.66 -22.73
N LYS A 193 4.84 -4.82 -23.39
CA LYS A 193 5.88 -3.77 -23.49
C LYS A 193 5.40 -2.52 -24.24
N ALA A 194 4.34 -2.61 -25.03
CA ALA A 194 3.79 -1.45 -25.74
C ALA A 194 2.90 -0.58 -24.83
N ILE A 195 2.46 -1.13 -23.69
CA ILE A 195 1.51 -0.50 -22.77
C ILE A 195 2.14 -0.23 -21.40
N ASP A 196 3.02 -1.11 -20.94
CA ASP A 196 3.66 -1.01 -19.63
C ASP A 196 4.86 -0.04 -19.65
N PRO A 197 5.10 0.70 -18.55
CA PRO A 197 4.32 0.69 -17.30
C PRO A 197 3.02 1.52 -17.35
N VAL A 198 2.06 1.13 -16.53
CA VAL A 198 0.76 1.79 -16.37
C VAL A 198 0.59 2.26 -14.94
N ALA A 199 -0.08 3.40 -14.74
CA ALA A 199 -0.51 3.86 -13.44
C ALA A 199 -2.04 3.92 -13.32
N PHE A 200 -2.58 3.36 -12.24
CA PHE A 200 -3.95 3.55 -11.79
C PHE A 200 -3.93 4.60 -10.67
N LEU A 201 -4.56 5.74 -10.93
CA LEU A 201 -4.75 6.80 -9.97
C LEU A 201 -6.15 6.65 -9.37
N ILE A 202 -6.23 6.38 -8.06
CA ILE A 202 -7.49 6.09 -7.35
C ILE A 202 -7.85 7.34 -6.56
N THR A 203 -8.86 8.08 -7.03
CA THR A 203 -9.01 9.52 -6.76
C THR A 203 -10.31 9.86 -6.04
N GLY A 204 -10.65 9.11 -4.99
CA GLY A 204 -11.90 9.30 -4.27
C GLY A 204 -13.09 9.34 -5.21
N SER A 205 -13.97 10.32 -5.03
CA SER A 205 -15.19 10.50 -5.85
C SER A 205 -14.93 10.84 -7.32
N ALA A 206 -13.70 11.23 -7.71
CA ALA A 206 -13.36 11.45 -9.11
C ALA A 206 -13.20 10.14 -9.91
N GLY A 207 -13.16 8.98 -9.22
CA GLY A 207 -13.13 7.66 -9.81
C GLY A 207 -11.73 7.06 -9.88
N VAL A 208 -11.45 6.33 -10.96
CA VAL A 208 -10.14 5.73 -11.24
C VAL A 208 -9.65 6.18 -12.60
N TYR A 209 -8.49 6.81 -12.65
CA TYR A 209 -7.82 7.18 -13.91
C TYR A 209 -6.75 6.14 -14.20
N VAL A 210 -6.70 5.68 -15.45
CA VAL A 210 -5.60 4.87 -15.95
C VAL A 210 -4.78 5.76 -16.86
N VAL A 211 -3.51 5.93 -16.52
CA VAL A 211 -2.59 6.83 -17.21
C VAL A 211 -1.38 6.07 -17.73
N ASP A 212 -0.82 6.57 -18.83
CA ASP A 212 0.52 6.18 -19.27
C ASP A 212 1.54 6.65 -18.21
N ALA A 213 2.32 5.73 -17.64
CA ALA A 213 3.17 6.07 -16.50
C ALA A 213 4.39 6.92 -16.87
N LEU A 214 4.83 6.91 -18.13
CA LEU A 214 5.97 7.74 -18.58
C LEU A 214 5.56 9.19 -18.82
N THR A 215 4.32 9.43 -19.24
CA THR A 215 3.87 10.75 -19.70
C THR A 215 2.79 11.39 -18.83
N GLY A 216 2.17 10.63 -17.94
CA GLY A 216 1.06 11.10 -17.10
C GLY A 216 -0.25 11.33 -17.86
N ARG A 217 -0.32 10.94 -19.14
CA ARG A 217 -1.49 11.15 -19.99
C ARG A 217 -2.60 10.17 -19.65
N THR A 218 -3.81 10.68 -19.43
CA THR A 218 -5.00 9.88 -19.18
C THR A 218 -5.37 9.07 -20.42
N ARG A 219 -5.43 7.74 -20.27
CA ARG A 219 -5.95 6.81 -21.27
C ARG A 219 -7.45 6.59 -21.09
N VAL A 220 -7.88 6.40 -19.85
CA VAL A 220 -9.30 6.21 -19.51
C VAL A 220 -9.58 6.69 -18.08
N ASN A 221 -10.79 7.20 -17.87
CA ASN A 221 -11.33 7.50 -16.55
C ASN A 221 -12.59 6.63 -16.31
N HIS A 222 -12.55 5.83 -15.26
CA HIS A 222 -13.67 5.03 -14.78
C HIS A 222 -14.37 5.74 -13.63
N ARG A 223 -15.54 6.31 -13.92
CA ARG A 223 -16.45 6.82 -12.89
C ARG A 223 -17.09 5.66 -12.14
N MET A 224 -16.82 5.57 -10.85
CA MET A 224 -17.31 4.45 -10.02
C MET A 224 -17.63 4.82 -8.57
N GLY A 225 -17.90 6.10 -8.31
CA GLY A 225 -18.05 6.60 -6.95
C GLY A 225 -16.70 6.78 -6.26
N HIS A 226 -16.71 6.78 -4.93
CA HIS A 226 -15.52 7.10 -4.14
C HIS A 226 -14.56 5.91 -4.06
N ALA A 227 -13.62 5.82 -4.99
CA ALA A 227 -12.60 4.78 -5.03
C ALA A 227 -11.45 5.13 -4.07
N GLN A 228 -11.05 4.21 -3.17
CA GLN A 228 -10.12 4.55 -2.08
C GLN A 228 -8.91 3.62 -1.96
N GLY A 229 -8.99 2.38 -2.43
CA GLY A 229 -7.89 1.44 -2.28
C GLY A 229 -7.87 0.41 -3.39
N TYR A 230 -6.77 -0.34 -3.46
CA TYR A 230 -6.62 -1.42 -4.41
C TYR A 230 -5.86 -2.60 -3.84
N THR A 231 -5.91 -3.72 -4.57
CA THR A 231 -5.01 -4.84 -4.40
C THR A 231 -4.60 -5.38 -5.76
N ARG A 232 -3.30 -5.66 -5.94
CA ARG A 232 -2.78 -6.36 -7.12
C ARG A 232 -3.04 -7.85 -6.97
N VAL A 233 -3.60 -8.45 -8.01
CA VAL A 233 -3.95 -9.88 -8.00
C VAL A 233 -3.72 -10.51 -9.36
N LYS A 234 -3.29 -11.77 -9.39
CA LYS A 234 -3.22 -12.59 -10.62
C LYS A 234 -4.35 -13.62 -10.62
N VAL A 235 -5.55 -13.22 -11.05
CA VAL A 235 -6.80 -14.01 -10.91
C VAL A 235 -7.40 -14.44 -12.25
N ARG A 236 -6.87 -13.93 -13.36
CA ARG A 236 -7.30 -14.25 -14.73
C ARG A 236 -6.19 -14.94 -15.51
N ALA A 237 -6.36 -16.22 -15.80
CA ALA A 237 -5.40 -17.01 -16.59
C ALA A 237 -5.41 -16.62 -18.08
N ASP A 238 -6.55 -16.12 -18.57
CA ASP A 238 -6.75 -15.65 -19.94
C ASP A 238 -6.10 -14.29 -20.24
N PHE A 239 -5.62 -13.58 -19.21
CA PHE A 239 -4.78 -12.40 -19.36
C PHE A 239 -3.33 -12.75 -19.05
N PRO A 240 -2.32 -12.19 -19.74
CA PRO A 240 -0.92 -12.49 -19.41
C PRO A 240 -0.50 -11.85 -18.08
N GLY A 241 -0.83 -10.59 -17.87
CA GLY A 241 -0.45 -9.83 -16.68
C GLY A 241 -1.40 -9.94 -15.48
N GLU A 242 -1.17 -9.08 -14.50
CA GLU A 242 -1.94 -8.94 -13.27
C GLU A 242 -3.19 -8.06 -13.47
N GLN A 243 -4.07 -8.10 -12.48
CA GLN A 243 -5.28 -7.30 -12.39
C GLN A 243 -5.21 -6.40 -11.16
N ILE A 244 -5.95 -5.29 -11.22
CA ILE A 244 -6.09 -4.35 -10.10
C ILE A 244 -7.52 -4.45 -9.57
N LEU A 245 -7.67 -4.94 -8.35
CA LEU A 245 -8.96 -4.96 -7.64
C LEU A 245 -9.11 -3.66 -6.87
N VAL A 246 -9.98 -2.76 -7.33
CA VAL A 246 -10.26 -1.48 -6.66
C VAL A 246 -11.50 -1.60 -5.80
N VAL A 247 -11.46 -0.97 -4.62
CA VAL A 247 -12.58 -0.88 -3.69
C VAL A 247 -13.07 0.56 -3.52
N THR A 248 -14.38 0.71 -3.43
CA THR A 248 -15.04 1.98 -3.07
C THR A 248 -15.38 2.08 -1.58
N ARG A 249 -15.39 3.32 -1.08
CA ARG A 249 -15.79 3.67 0.29
C ARG A 249 -16.89 4.76 0.28
N TRP A 250 -17.25 5.23 1.47
CA TRP A 250 -18.22 6.31 1.69
C TRP A 250 -19.58 6.01 1.06
N GLY A 251 -20.20 6.94 0.34
CA GLY A 251 -21.52 6.77 -0.27
C GLY A 251 -21.67 5.61 -1.26
N ASN A 252 -20.61 4.82 -1.50
CA ASN A 252 -20.59 3.64 -2.35
C ASN A 252 -19.87 2.46 -1.67
N MET A 253 -20.00 2.28 -0.35
CA MET A 253 -19.15 1.38 0.44
C MET A 253 -19.17 -0.09 -0.03
N GLY A 254 -17.99 -0.67 -0.22
CA GLY A 254 -17.82 -2.12 -0.41
C GLY A 254 -17.98 -2.64 -1.84
N ILE A 255 -18.17 -1.76 -2.82
CA ILE A 255 -18.19 -2.17 -4.23
C ILE A 255 -16.75 -2.46 -4.67
N LEU A 256 -16.57 -3.63 -5.28
CA LEU A 256 -15.31 -4.09 -5.84
C LEU A 256 -15.38 -4.05 -7.36
N SER A 257 -14.35 -3.52 -8.00
CA SER A 257 -14.18 -3.57 -9.45
C SER A 257 -12.82 -4.14 -9.80
N LEU A 258 -12.80 -5.16 -10.64
CA LEU A 258 -11.56 -5.75 -11.14
C LEU A 258 -11.21 -5.13 -12.49
N PHE A 259 -9.96 -4.68 -12.62
CA PHE A 259 -9.43 -4.14 -13.86
C PHE A 259 -8.36 -5.06 -14.45
N SER A 260 -8.32 -5.17 -15.78
CA SER A 260 -7.19 -5.74 -16.49
C SER A 260 -5.94 -4.86 -16.30
N GLY A 261 -4.74 -5.42 -16.51
CA GLY A 261 -3.51 -4.62 -16.52
C GLY A 261 -3.47 -3.54 -17.61
N TYR A 262 -4.33 -3.65 -18.63
CA TYR A 262 -4.51 -2.63 -19.67
C TYR A 262 -5.36 -1.44 -19.21
N GLY A 263 -6.13 -1.57 -18.13
CA GLY A 263 -7.02 -0.55 -17.62
C GLY A 263 -8.51 -0.80 -17.87
N ASP A 264 -8.90 -1.92 -18.46
CA ASP A 264 -10.32 -2.22 -18.74
C ASP A 264 -11.00 -2.75 -17.49
N ARG A 265 -12.19 -2.23 -17.17
CA ARG A 265 -13.01 -2.77 -16.08
C ARG A 265 -13.65 -4.09 -16.53
N LEU A 266 -13.24 -5.18 -15.92
CA LEU A 266 -13.70 -6.54 -16.25
C LEU A 266 -15.06 -6.85 -15.64
N TRP A 267 -15.25 -6.46 -14.38
CA TRP A 267 -16.52 -6.61 -13.66
C TRP A 267 -16.59 -5.70 -12.44
N THR A 268 -17.81 -5.61 -11.90
CA THR A 268 -18.11 -4.93 -10.63
C THR A 268 -19.07 -5.80 -9.81
N ILE A 269 -18.78 -6.02 -8.54
CA ILE A 269 -19.63 -6.76 -7.59
C ILE A 269 -19.61 -6.08 -6.21
N GLN A 270 -20.55 -6.42 -5.33
CA GLN A 270 -20.57 -5.95 -3.95
C GLN A 270 -20.84 -7.15 -3.00
N PRO A 271 -19.79 -7.89 -2.61
CA PRO A 271 -19.93 -9.06 -1.76
C PRO A 271 -20.32 -8.72 -0.31
N ASP A 272 -19.97 -7.52 0.13
CA ASP A 272 -20.14 -7.00 1.48
C ASP A 272 -20.19 -5.45 1.43
N TYR A 273 -20.60 -4.82 2.52
CA TYR A 273 -20.54 -3.36 2.68
C TYR A 273 -19.14 -2.87 3.03
N LEU A 274 -18.22 -3.79 3.33
CA LEU A 274 -16.79 -3.55 3.45
C LEU A 274 -16.06 -4.31 2.35
N GLY A 275 -15.22 -3.64 1.56
CA GLY A 275 -14.43 -4.30 0.51
C GLY A 275 -12.91 -4.21 0.74
N GLN A 276 -12.47 -3.35 1.66
CA GLN A 276 -11.04 -3.16 1.90
C GLN A 276 -10.53 -4.25 2.85
N GLY A 277 -9.49 -4.95 2.42
CA GLY A 277 -8.96 -6.14 3.10
C GLY A 277 -8.92 -7.36 2.18
N SER A 278 -9.79 -7.39 1.17
CA SER A 278 -9.82 -8.42 0.15
C SER A 278 -8.48 -8.57 -0.54
N THR A 279 -8.01 -9.80 -0.69
CA THR A 279 -6.64 -10.05 -1.14
C THR A 279 -6.52 -11.32 -1.99
N GLY A 280 -5.50 -11.37 -2.84
CA GLY A 280 -5.17 -12.54 -3.64
C GLY A 280 -4.58 -13.66 -2.79
N VAL A 281 -4.94 -14.91 -3.10
CA VAL A 281 -4.44 -16.12 -2.42
C VAL A 281 -4.11 -17.20 -3.44
N TYR A 282 -2.88 -17.71 -3.43
CA TYR A 282 -2.53 -18.98 -4.08
C TYR A 282 -2.98 -20.14 -3.20
N TRP A 283 -4.14 -20.73 -3.52
CA TRP A 283 -4.78 -21.78 -2.71
C TRP A 283 -4.85 -23.12 -3.44
N GLY A 284 -4.28 -24.17 -2.83
CA GLY A 284 -4.08 -25.47 -3.48
C GLY A 284 -3.25 -25.39 -4.78
N ASN A 285 -3.45 -26.32 -5.70
CA ASN A 285 -2.69 -26.37 -6.96
C ASN A 285 -3.24 -25.45 -8.07
N MET A 286 -3.79 -24.28 -7.69
CA MET A 286 -4.37 -23.34 -8.65
C MET A 286 -3.29 -22.57 -9.41
N GLU A 287 -3.47 -22.43 -10.72
CA GLU A 287 -2.57 -21.65 -11.58
C GLU A 287 -2.66 -20.14 -11.31
N THR A 288 -3.84 -19.67 -10.93
CA THR A 288 -4.11 -18.27 -10.57
C THR A 288 -4.55 -18.16 -9.11
N GLN A 289 -4.36 -16.96 -8.56
CA GLN A 289 -4.92 -16.62 -7.26
C GLN A 289 -6.45 -16.66 -7.27
N LEU A 290 -7.01 -16.89 -6.08
CA LEU A 290 -8.40 -16.56 -5.73
C LEU A 290 -8.44 -15.23 -4.99
N ILE A 291 -9.57 -14.54 -5.01
CA ILE A 291 -9.82 -13.38 -4.16
C ILE A 291 -10.43 -13.89 -2.85
N TRP A 292 -9.71 -13.76 -1.75
CA TRP A 292 -10.26 -13.98 -0.42
C TRP A 292 -10.96 -12.71 0.06
N MET A 293 -12.28 -12.80 0.15
CA MET A 293 -13.11 -11.81 0.79
C MET A 293 -13.10 -12.05 2.29
N ASN A 294 -12.43 -11.17 3.04
CA ASN A 294 -12.13 -11.35 4.46
C ASN A 294 -12.51 -10.12 5.31
N THR A 295 -13.50 -9.38 4.87
CA THR A 295 -13.86 -8.04 5.38
C THR A 295 -14.73 -8.07 6.63
N SER A 296 -15.44 -9.17 6.84
CA SER A 296 -16.29 -9.43 8.01
C SER A 296 -16.43 -10.94 8.23
N GLY A 297 -16.92 -11.33 9.41
CA GLY A 297 -17.19 -12.73 9.72
C GLY A 297 -18.14 -13.40 8.72
N PRO A 298 -19.31 -12.82 8.40
CA PRO A 298 -20.28 -13.45 7.48
C PRO A 298 -19.81 -13.66 6.04
N VAL A 299 -18.80 -12.91 5.57
CA VAL A 299 -18.44 -12.90 4.16
C VAL A 299 -17.25 -13.82 3.81
N GLN A 300 -16.53 -14.38 4.80
CA GLN A 300 -15.33 -15.23 4.57
C GLN A 300 -15.53 -16.25 3.43
N SER A 301 -15.00 -15.93 2.26
CA SER A 301 -15.26 -16.67 1.02
C SER A 301 -14.15 -16.45 0.00
N PHE A 302 -13.98 -17.43 -0.89
CA PHE A 302 -13.21 -17.26 -2.11
C PHE A 302 -14.10 -16.89 -3.29
N TYR A 303 -13.62 -15.93 -4.06
CA TYR A 303 -14.13 -15.53 -5.36
C TYR A 303 -13.08 -15.83 -6.43
N ASP A 304 -13.53 -16.21 -7.63
CA ASP A 304 -12.65 -16.35 -8.79
C ASP A 304 -12.42 -15.02 -9.51
N GLY A 305 -11.53 -15.01 -10.50
CA GLY A 305 -11.27 -13.84 -11.33
C GLY A 305 -12.43 -13.36 -12.18
N CYS A 306 -13.55 -14.09 -12.22
CA CYS A 306 -14.78 -13.72 -12.91
C CYS A 306 -15.84 -13.11 -11.96
N GLY A 307 -15.49 -12.90 -10.69
CA GLY A 307 -16.38 -12.32 -9.69
C GLY A 307 -17.41 -13.30 -9.13
N ARG A 308 -17.25 -14.60 -9.34
CA ARG A 308 -18.16 -15.62 -8.82
C ARG A 308 -17.64 -16.15 -7.49
N ARG A 309 -18.51 -16.27 -6.49
CA ARG A 309 -18.18 -16.96 -5.24
C ARG A 309 -18.04 -18.44 -5.52
N ILE A 310 -16.85 -19.00 -5.27
CA ILE A 310 -16.58 -20.42 -5.54
C ILE A 310 -16.52 -21.27 -4.28
N LYS A 311 -16.23 -20.67 -3.11
CA LYS A 311 -16.19 -21.39 -1.84
C LYS A 311 -16.52 -20.47 -0.68
N GLN A 312 -17.44 -20.90 0.18
CA GLN A 312 -17.65 -20.29 1.49
C GLN A 312 -16.70 -20.95 2.50
N LEU A 313 -16.04 -20.14 3.33
CA LEU A 313 -15.06 -20.60 4.31
C LEU A 313 -15.72 -20.66 5.69
N THR A 314 -16.67 -21.59 5.86
CA THR A 314 -17.55 -21.66 7.05
C THR A 314 -16.80 -21.75 8.38
N GLU A 315 -15.66 -22.41 8.41
CA GLU A 315 -14.80 -22.49 9.60
C GLU A 315 -14.24 -21.11 9.99
N LEU A 316 -13.77 -20.35 9.01
CA LEU A 316 -13.30 -18.98 9.23
C LEU A 316 -14.45 -18.05 9.64
N GLN A 317 -15.64 -18.23 9.05
CA GLN A 317 -16.83 -17.48 9.47
C GLN A 317 -17.16 -17.75 10.94
N HIS A 318 -17.09 -19.01 11.37
CA HIS A 318 -17.35 -19.39 12.76
C HIS A 318 -16.31 -18.83 13.72
N ILE A 319 -15.03 -18.91 13.35
CA ILE A 319 -13.91 -18.42 14.17
C ILE A 319 -13.92 -16.90 14.30
N TRP A 320 -14.23 -16.20 13.20
CA TRP A 320 -14.41 -14.75 13.26
C TRP A 320 -15.67 -14.36 14.03
N GLY A 321 -16.79 -15.03 13.78
CA GLY A 321 -18.09 -14.75 14.39
C GLY A 321 -18.53 -13.30 14.17
N ASP A 322 -19.03 -12.68 15.25
CA ASP A 322 -19.52 -11.29 15.26
C ASP A 322 -18.46 -10.27 15.68
N GLN A 323 -17.18 -10.67 15.71
CA GLN A 323 -16.10 -9.77 16.08
C GLN A 323 -16.01 -8.58 15.12
N MET A 324 -15.90 -7.38 15.69
CA MET A 324 -15.72 -6.18 14.89
C MET A 324 -14.44 -6.29 14.06
N PRO A 325 -14.46 -5.89 12.77
CA PRO A 325 -13.29 -6.03 11.90
C PRO A 325 -12.00 -5.41 12.45
N MET A 326 -12.12 -4.33 13.22
CA MET A 326 -10.99 -3.67 13.87
C MET A 326 -10.29 -4.50 14.97
N HIS A 327 -10.94 -5.56 15.48
CA HIS A 327 -10.37 -6.47 16.48
C HIS A 327 -9.77 -7.74 15.88
N VAL A 328 -9.97 -7.97 14.57
CA VAL A 328 -9.49 -9.16 13.88
C VAL A 328 -8.48 -8.77 12.80
N SER A 329 -7.28 -9.33 12.89
CA SER A 329 -6.31 -9.23 11.80
C SER A 329 -6.48 -10.42 10.87
N ALA A 330 -6.78 -10.14 9.60
CA ALA A 330 -6.86 -11.13 8.54
C ALA A 330 -5.72 -10.91 7.54
N ARG A 331 -4.91 -11.95 7.34
CA ARG A 331 -3.69 -11.87 6.52
C ARG A 331 -3.50 -13.14 5.72
N VAL A 332 -2.95 -12.97 4.53
CA VAL A 332 -2.34 -14.08 3.79
C VAL A 332 -0.90 -14.14 4.22
N ILE A 333 -0.46 -15.31 4.64
CA ILE A 333 0.92 -15.54 5.11
C ILE A 333 1.55 -16.68 4.32
N ARG A 334 2.88 -16.63 4.21
CA ARG A 334 3.69 -17.73 3.70
C ARG A 334 4.60 -18.22 4.82
N LEU A 335 4.67 -19.53 4.98
CA LEU A 335 5.47 -20.18 6.02
C LEU A 335 6.61 -20.94 5.36
N GLY A 336 7.84 -20.55 5.68
CA GLY A 336 9.05 -21.10 5.07
C GLY A 336 9.10 -20.91 3.55
N ASP A 337 9.62 -21.91 2.84
CA ASP A 337 9.80 -21.88 1.39
C ASP A 337 8.61 -22.46 0.62
N ASN A 338 7.51 -22.80 1.30
CA ASN A 338 6.33 -23.35 0.64
C ASN A 338 5.69 -22.26 -0.26
N PRO A 339 5.53 -22.49 -1.57
CA PRO A 339 4.89 -21.52 -2.46
C PRO A 339 3.42 -21.29 -2.13
N MET A 340 2.81 -22.18 -1.35
CA MET A 340 1.41 -22.12 -0.96
C MET A 340 1.13 -21.06 0.10
N ASP A 341 0.12 -20.25 -0.19
CA ASP A 341 -0.37 -19.26 0.76
C ASP A 341 -1.26 -19.92 1.82
N HIS A 342 -1.18 -19.39 3.03
CA HIS A 342 -2.02 -19.77 4.16
C HIS A 342 -2.90 -18.58 4.55
N LEU A 343 -4.09 -18.86 5.07
CA LEU A 343 -4.96 -17.83 5.65
C LEU A 343 -4.68 -17.74 7.13
N ALA A 344 -4.49 -16.53 7.65
CA ALA A 344 -4.30 -16.28 9.06
C ALA A 344 -5.37 -15.33 9.59
N LEU A 345 -6.03 -15.73 10.69
CA LEU A 345 -6.88 -14.87 11.50
C LEU A 345 -6.23 -14.71 12.88
N SER A 346 -6.05 -13.48 13.34
CA SER A 346 -5.51 -13.21 14.67
C SER A 346 -6.43 -12.29 15.46
N PHE A 347 -6.81 -12.70 16.67
CA PHE A 347 -7.56 -11.91 17.64
C PHE A 347 -7.34 -12.48 19.05
N GLU A 348 -7.47 -11.64 20.09
CA GLU A 348 -7.32 -12.03 21.50
C GLU A 348 -6.04 -12.82 21.82
N GLY A 349 -4.92 -12.46 21.19
CA GLY A 349 -3.63 -13.10 21.41
C GLY A 349 -3.49 -14.51 20.82
N ARG A 350 -4.43 -14.95 19.98
CA ARG A 350 -4.36 -16.22 19.24
C ARG A 350 -4.23 -15.95 17.75
N MET A 351 -3.50 -16.84 17.07
CA MET A 351 -3.42 -16.87 15.61
C MET A 351 -3.92 -18.23 15.12
N TYR A 352 -4.92 -18.22 14.26
CA TYR A 352 -5.49 -19.38 13.58
C TYR A 352 -4.96 -19.40 12.15
N ILE A 353 -4.36 -20.52 11.73
CA ILE A 353 -3.74 -20.68 10.42
C ILE A 353 -4.45 -21.80 9.66
N PHE A 354 -4.87 -21.52 8.44
CA PHE A 354 -5.55 -22.47 7.56
C PHE A 354 -4.72 -22.71 6.30
N ALA A 355 -4.58 -23.99 5.97
CA ALA A 355 -3.88 -24.47 4.78
C ALA A 355 -4.86 -25.20 3.85
N PRO A 356 -4.57 -25.28 2.54
CA PRO A 356 -5.31 -26.16 1.65
C PRO A 356 -5.15 -27.63 2.11
N GLN A 357 -6.25 -28.39 2.06
CA GLN A 357 -6.16 -29.86 2.12
C GLN A 357 -5.55 -30.33 0.80
N LEU A 358 -4.37 -30.97 0.89
CA LEU A 358 -3.64 -31.51 -0.26
C LEU A 358 -4.25 -32.82 -0.75
#